data_AF-A0A838Y6I0-F1
#
_entry.id   AF-A0A838Y6I0-F1
#
_cell.length_a   1.000
_cell.length_b   1.000
_cell.length_c   1.000
_cell.angle_alpha   90.00
_cell.angle_beta   90.00
_cell.angle_gamma   90.00
#
_symmetry.space_group_name_H-M   'P 1'
#
loop_
_entity.id
_entity.type
_entity.pdbx_description
1 polymer ?
#
loop_
_entity_poly.entity_id
_entity_poly.type
_entity_poly.pdbx_seq_one_letter_code
_entity_poly.pdbx_strand_id
1 'polypeptide(L)'
;MAAERAALEKKIDANMAIDSNFIPFDKMSPKLDPVGQGQLLRLLPQLKASKAIAIRGHCYRGDVGNAKAAAQARAIEVKDFLVGTGVLESKISIRFDTERKTHGVQLIFK
;
A
#
# COMPACT_ATOMS: atom_id res chain seq x y z
N MET A 1 18.22 -1.45 -19.89
CA MET A 1 17.43 -1.49 -18.63
C MET A 1 17.20 -0.11 -17.98
N ALA A 2 17.29 1.03 -18.70
CA ALA A 2 16.93 2.36 -18.16
C ALA A 2 15.44 2.72 -18.37
N ALA A 3 14.83 2.22 -19.44
CA ALA A 3 13.44 2.53 -19.80
C ALA A 3 12.40 1.94 -18.81
N GLU A 4 12.69 0.78 -18.22
CA GLU A 4 11.78 0.10 -17.29
C GLU A 4 11.67 0.82 -15.96
N ARG A 5 12.79 1.38 -15.45
CA ARG A 5 12.80 2.23 -14.25
C ARG A 5 12.06 3.55 -14.49
N ALA A 6 12.29 4.19 -15.64
CA ALA A 6 11.58 5.42 -15.99
C ALA A 6 10.07 5.21 -16.12
N ALA A 7 9.62 4.08 -16.69
CA ALA A 7 8.20 3.74 -16.75
C ALA A 7 7.59 3.48 -15.37
N LEU A 8 8.35 2.86 -14.47
CA LEU A 8 7.98 2.64 -13.07
C LEU A 8 7.80 3.96 -12.33
N GLU A 9 8.76 4.87 -12.42
CA GLU A 9 8.67 6.20 -11.79
C GLU A 9 7.50 7.01 -12.36
N LYS A 10 7.25 6.94 -13.67
CA LYS A 10 6.11 7.62 -14.28
C LYS A 10 4.76 7.09 -13.75
N LYS A 11 4.66 5.79 -13.47
CA LYS A 11 3.50 5.17 -12.83
C LYS A 11 3.37 5.55 -11.36
N ILE A 12 4.49 5.65 -10.64
CA ILE A 12 4.55 6.11 -9.24
C ILE A 12 4.03 7.55 -9.15
N ASP A 13 4.51 8.43 -10.02
CA ASP A 13 4.08 9.84 -10.08
C ASP A 13 2.61 9.97 -10.47
N ALA A 14 2.14 9.21 -11.46
CA ALA A 14 0.73 9.20 -11.83
C ALA A 14 -0.17 8.73 -10.67
N ASN A 15 0.21 7.66 -9.97
CA ASN A 15 -0.56 7.17 -8.82
C ASN A 15 -0.51 8.14 -7.64
N MET A 16 0.64 8.75 -7.36
CA MET A 16 0.74 9.79 -6.33
C MET A 16 -0.06 11.04 -6.68
N ALA A 17 -0.12 11.43 -7.96
CA ALA A 17 -0.92 12.56 -8.40
C ALA A 17 -2.43 12.31 -8.29
N ILE A 18 -2.88 11.06 -8.41
CA ILE A 18 -4.28 10.67 -8.19
C ILE A 18 -4.58 10.61 -6.69
N ASP A 19 -3.79 9.83 -5.95
CA ASP A 19 -3.94 9.64 -4.52
C ASP A 19 -2.56 9.31 -3.91
N SER A 20 -1.91 10.32 -3.32
CA SER A 20 -0.62 10.17 -2.64
C SER A 20 -0.62 9.08 -1.57
N ASN A 21 -1.79 8.79 -1.00
CA ASN A 21 -1.99 7.90 0.13
C ASN A 21 -2.59 6.55 -0.27
N PHE A 22 -2.83 6.29 -1.55
CA PHE A 22 -3.38 5.01 -2.03
C PHE A 22 -2.34 4.28 -2.87
N ILE A 23 -2.05 3.05 -2.47
CA ILE A 23 -1.17 2.15 -3.19
C ILE A 23 -2.05 1.13 -3.92
N PRO A 24 -2.17 1.20 -5.25
CA PRO A 24 -2.89 0.18 -5.99
C PRO A 24 -2.12 -1.14 -5.93
N PHE A 25 -2.85 -2.24 -5.76
CA PHE A 25 -2.31 -3.60 -5.79
C PHE A 25 -2.94 -4.37 -6.94
N ASP A 26 -2.18 -5.28 -7.52
CA ASP A 26 -2.72 -6.18 -8.53
C ASP A 26 -3.85 -7.06 -7.97
N LYS A 27 -4.91 -7.25 -8.77
CA LYS A 27 -6.12 -7.99 -8.36
C LYS A 27 -5.81 -9.40 -7.88
N MET A 28 -4.87 -10.11 -8.52
CA MET A 28 -4.57 -11.51 -8.20
C MET A 28 -3.42 -11.69 -7.21
N SER A 29 -2.66 -10.64 -6.91
CA SER A 29 -1.48 -10.74 -6.04
C SER A 29 -1.64 -9.96 -4.73
N PRO A 30 -1.31 -10.56 -3.58
CA PRO A 30 -1.15 -9.84 -2.33
C PRO A 30 0.24 -9.18 -2.20
N LYS A 31 1.13 -9.42 -3.16
CA LYS A 31 2.50 -8.89 -3.15
C LYS A 31 2.53 -7.42 -3.51
N LEU A 32 3.42 -6.70 -2.83
CA LEU A 32 3.68 -5.30 -3.06
C LEU A 32 4.46 -5.12 -4.37
N ASP A 33 3.83 -4.48 -5.36
CA ASP A 33 4.46 -4.14 -6.63
C ASP A 33 5.64 -3.16 -6.45
N PRO A 34 6.63 -3.16 -7.38
CA PRO A 34 7.74 -2.21 -7.33
C PRO A 34 7.28 -0.75 -7.42
N VAL A 35 6.11 -0.49 -8.04
CA VAL A 35 5.45 0.82 -8.03
C VAL A 35 5.00 1.17 -6.61
N GLY A 36 4.35 0.25 -5.91
CA GLY A 36 3.92 0.45 -4.52
C GLY A 36 5.08 0.59 -3.55
N GLN A 37 6.17 -0.15 -3.76
CA GLN A 37 7.42 0.03 -3.00
C GLN A 37 7.99 1.44 -3.20
N GLY A 38 8.08 1.92 -4.44
CA GLY A 38 8.55 3.26 -4.73
C GLY A 38 7.68 4.35 -4.11
N GLN A 39 6.35 4.17 -4.12
CA GLN A 39 5.44 5.08 -3.41
C GLN A 39 5.67 5.06 -1.90
N LEU A 40 5.79 3.88 -1.28
CA LEU A 40 6.08 3.74 0.14
C LEU A 40 7.40 4.43 0.53
N LEU A 41 8.46 4.22 -0.26
CA LEU A 41 9.76 4.87 -0.04
C LEU A 41 9.66 6.40 -0.05
N ARG A 42 8.83 6.97 -0.94
CA ARG A 42 8.55 8.42 -0.97
C ARG A 42 7.72 8.88 0.23
N LEU A 43 6.82 8.04 0.74
CA LEU A 43 5.99 8.33 1.92
C LEU A 43 6.72 8.07 3.24
N LEU A 44 7.79 7.26 3.27
CA LEU A 44 8.57 6.94 4.46
C LEU A 44 8.94 8.15 5.32
N PRO A 45 9.49 9.26 4.79
CA PRO A 45 9.80 10.42 5.62
C PRO A 45 8.56 10.97 6.33
N GLN A 46 7.40 10.99 5.66
CA GLN A 46 6.14 11.42 6.27
C GLN A 46 5.65 10.42 7.31
N LEU A 47 5.68 9.12 6.98
CA LEU A 47 5.26 8.04 7.88
C LEU A 47 6.12 7.98 9.15
N LYS A 48 7.43 8.21 9.04
CA LYS A 48 8.34 8.30 10.19
C LYS A 48 8.05 9.53 11.05
N ALA A 49 7.72 10.66 10.42
CA ALA A 49 7.32 11.89 11.11
C ALA A 49 5.94 11.78 11.79
N SER A 50 5.04 10.94 11.25
CA SER A 50 3.71 10.73 11.81
C SER A 50 3.72 10.04 13.17
N LYS A 51 2.72 10.39 13.99
CA LYS A 51 2.51 9.76 15.31
C LYS A 51 1.79 8.43 15.19
N ALA A 52 0.88 8.32 14.23
CA ALA A 52 0.10 7.10 13.99
C ALA A 52 -0.12 6.89 12.50
N ILE A 53 -0.10 5.63 12.07
CA ILE A 53 -0.29 5.17 10.69
C ILE A 53 -1.36 4.09 10.71
N ALA A 54 -2.41 4.24 9.92
CA ALA A 54 -3.42 3.22 9.69
C ALA A 54 -3.31 2.71 8.26
N ILE A 55 -3.03 1.42 8.10
CA ILE A 55 -2.93 0.72 6.82
C ILE A 55 -4.28 0.08 6.56
N ARG A 56 -5.02 0.58 5.58
CA ARG A 56 -6.34 0.07 5.21
C ARG A 56 -6.26 -0.73 3.91
N GLY A 57 -6.24 -2.04 4.00
CA GLY A 57 -6.28 -2.92 2.83
C GLY A 57 -7.67 -2.95 2.20
N HIS A 58 -7.77 -2.63 0.93
CA HIS A 58 -9.01 -2.70 0.13
C HIS A 58 -8.96 -3.93 -0.77
N CYS A 59 -9.99 -4.78 -0.68
CA CYS A 59 -10.15 -5.90 -1.60
C CYS A 59 -11.61 -6.22 -1.86
N TYR A 60 -11.99 -6.30 -3.14
CA TYR A 60 -13.38 -6.56 -3.50
C TYR A 60 -13.76 -8.04 -3.35
N ARG A 61 -14.81 -8.31 -2.56
CA ARG A 61 -15.36 -9.67 -2.33
C ARG A 61 -15.91 -10.37 -3.58
N GLY A 62 -16.26 -9.63 -4.63
CA GLY A 62 -16.82 -10.20 -5.85
C GLY A 62 -15.77 -10.76 -6.81
N ASP A 63 -14.52 -10.33 -6.68
CA ASP A 63 -13.39 -10.81 -7.50
C ASP A 63 -12.58 -11.90 -6.77
N VAL A 64 -12.59 -11.91 -5.43
CA VAL A 64 -11.77 -12.81 -4.60
C VAL A 64 -12.63 -13.49 -3.55
N GLY A 65 -12.76 -14.81 -3.62
CA GLY A 65 -13.58 -15.61 -2.69
C GLY A 65 -13.23 -15.42 -1.21
N ASN A 66 -12.00 -15.01 -0.90
CA ASN A 66 -11.50 -14.66 0.44
C ASN A 66 -10.96 -13.22 0.50
N ALA A 67 -11.76 -12.23 0.09
CA ALA A 67 -11.34 -10.82 0.08
C ALA A 67 -10.82 -10.28 1.41
N LYS A 68 -11.34 -10.75 2.56
CA LYS A 68 -10.82 -10.37 3.88
C LYS A 68 -9.37 -10.81 4.07
N ALA A 69 -9.08 -12.08 3.80
CA ALA A 69 -7.74 -12.62 3.91
C ALA A 69 -6.78 -11.96 2.92
N ALA A 70 -7.24 -11.69 1.69
CA ALA A 70 -6.45 -11.00 0.67
C ALA A 70 -6.14 -9.54 1.07
N ALA A 71 -7.13 -8.79 1.55
CA ALA A 71 -6.93 -7.42 2.05
C ALA A 71 -5.97 -7.39 3.24
N GLN A 72 -6.11 -8.34 4.16
CA GLN A 72 -5.24 -8.46 5.33
C GLN A 72 -3.81 -8.82 4.92
N ALA A 73 -3.61 -9.78 4.01
CA ALA A 73 -2.29 -10.17 3.53
C ALA A 73 -1.54 -8.97 2.89
N ARG A 74 -2.23 -8.17 2.06
CA ARG A 74 -1.67 -6.94 1.49
C ARG A 74 -1.28 -5.92 2.54
N ALA A 75 -2.15 -5.71 3.53
CA ALA A 75 -1.87 -4.76 4.61
C ALA A 75 -0.70 -5.23 5.50
N ILE A 76 -0.56 -6.54 5.70
CA ILE A 76 0.57 -7.14 6.42
C ILE A 76 1.87 -6.94 5.62
N GLU A 77 1.89 -7.20 4.31
CA GLU A 77 3.06 -6.95 3.45
C GLU A 77 3.52 -5.49 3.53
N VAL A 78 2.59 -4.54 3.47
CA VAL A 78 2.91 -3.11 3.63
C VAL A 78 3.43 -2.81 5.03
N LYS A 79 2.82 -3.39 6.07
CA LYS A 79 3.31 -3.25 7.45
C LYS A 79 4.74 -3.76 7.56
N ASP A 80 5.02 -4.98 7.10
CA ASP A 80 6.32 -5.62 7.21
C ASP A 80 7.40 -4.79 6.49
N PHE A 81 7.09 -4.32 5.28
CA PHE A 81 7.96 -3.39 4.55
C PHE A 81 8.23 -2.09 5.31
N LEU A 82 7.20 -1.49 5.91
CA LEU A 82 7.34 -0.27 6.71
C LEU A 82 8.17 -0.51 7.98
N VAL A 83 7.95 -1.63 8.66
CA VAL A 83 8.73 -2.01 9.84
C VAL A 83 10.18 -2.26 9.47
N GLY A 84 10.45 -3.00 8.39
CA GLY A 84 11.80 -3.25 7.88
C GLY A 84 12.54 -1.98 7.43
N THR A 85 11.82 -0.94 7.02
CA THR A 85 12.39 0.37 6.67
C THR A 85 12.54 1.33 7.87
N GLY A 86 12.17 0.87 9.08
CA GLY A 86 12.40 1.57 10.34
C GLY A 86 11.19 2.35 10.88
N VAL A 87 9.97 2.04 10.44
CA VAL A 87 8.74 2.55 11.06
C VAL A 87 8.36 1.65 12.24
N LEU A 88 8.07 2.23 13.41
CA LEU A 88 7.69 1.46 14.59
C LEU A 88 6.33 0.78 14.39
N GLU A 89 6.28 -0.55 14.61
CA GLU A 89 5.03 -1.30 14.47
C GLU A 89 3.93 -0.78 15.40
N SER A 90 4.29 -0.29 16.58
CA SER A 90 3.35 0.22 17.58
C SER A 90 2.57 1.44 17.08
N LYS A 91 3.08 2.14 16.07
CA LYS A 91 2.37 3.25 15.42
C LYS A 91 1.44 2.78 14.30
N ILE A 92 1.55 1.52 13.86
CA ILE A 92 0.87 0.97 12.70
C ILE A 92 -0.39 0.21 13.13
N SER A 93 -1.54 0.64 12.61
CA SER A 93 -2.84 -0.03 12.78
C SER A 93 -3.29 -0.64 11.46
N ILE A 94 -3.51 -1.95 11.43
CA ILE A 94 -4.06 -2.61 10.24
C ILE A 94 -5.58 -2.51 10.27
N ARG A 95 -6.16 -2.10 9.15
CA ARG A 95 -7.59 -2.14 8.84
C ARG A 95 -7.77 -2.82 7.50
N PHE A 96 -8.94 -3.40 7.29
CA PHE A 96 -9.34 -3.95 6.01
C PHE A 96 -10.72 -3.42 5.65
N ASP A 97 -10.96 -3.30 4.37
CA ASP A 97 -12.21 -2.84 3.80
C ASP A 97 -12.50 -3.74 2.59
N THR A 98 -13.58 -4.50 2.68
CA THR A 98 -13.97 -5.44 1.62
C THR A 98 -15.23 -5.01 0.88
N GLU A 99 -15.71 -3.81 1.17
CA GLU A 99 -16.96 -3.27 0.65
C GLU A 99 -16.73 -2.48 -0.64
N ARG A 100 -15.54 -1.88 -0.79
CA ARG A 100 -15.17 -1.14 -2.00
C ARG A 100 -14.76 -2.04 -3.16
N LYS A 101 -15.17 -1.66 -4.38
CA LYS A 101 -14.73 -2.22 -5.67
C LYS A 101 -13.30 -1.81 -6.04
N THR A 102 -12.41 -1.68 -5.07
CA THR A 102 -11.02 -1.24 -5.25
C THR A 102 -10.06 -2.25 -4.64
N HIS A 103 -8.94 -2.48 -5.33
CA HIS A 103 -7.87 -3.37 -4.89
C HIS A 103 -6.63 -2.53 -4.62
N GLY A 104 -6.20 -2.49 -3.37
CA GLY A 104 -5.08 -1.65 -2.97
C GLY A 104 -4.94 -1.54 -1.48
N VAL A 105 -4.04 -0.68 -1.04
CA VAL A 105 -3.81 -0.37 0.37
C VAL A 105 -3.79 1.14 0.51
N GLN A 106 -4.63 1.66 1.39
CA GLN A 106 -4.65 3.08 1.72
C GLN A 106 -3.87 3.33 3.01
N LEU A 107 -2.93 4.24 2.97
CA LEU A 107 -2.16 4.70 4.11
C LEU A 107 -2.81 5.94 4.69
N ILE A 108 -3.15 5.91 5.97
CA ILE A 108 -3.78 7.03 6.66
C ILE A 108 -2.88 7.37 7.84
N PHE A 109 -2.11 8.43 7.74
CA PHE A 109 -1.18 8.83 8.79
C PHE A 109 -1.52 10.22 9.31
N LYS A 110 -1.33 10.43 10.61
CA LYS A 110 -1.61 11.68 11.34
C LYS A 110 -0.39 12.16 12.11
#